data_AF-A0A6B3MC22-F1
#
_entry.id   AF-A0A6B3MC22-F1
#
_cell.length_a   1.000
_cell.length_b   1.000
_cell.length_c   1.000
_cell.angle_alpha   90.00
_cell.angle_beta   90.00
_cell.angle_gamma   90.00
#
_symmetry.space_group_name_H-M   'P 1'
#
loop_
_entity.id
_entity.type
_entity.pdbx_description
1 polymer ?
#
loop_
_entity_poly.entity_id
_entity_poly.type
_entity_poly.pdbx_seq_one_letter_code
_entity_poly.pdbx_strand_id
1 'polypeptide(L)'
;MDSKVHKNTFNCRQLSVNLSNKSAGIKQLLQQQLLIAINSSGMDISLADLSSNAQLRQQLIPLYRLSNQIGVIYRCASALKLAAKLQLRAVELANQLMISFPNNNYNSASVKCLELSVEVESSGWINFKLSDWALAIWLQDLMERPSLEEYGSKGILVKGKEGSSIGANPCIPQYLDNWDPNTSFQLQYLHARCCSLLRLAHQQGLITLKKFDFKTPQLQIIEPNPIPWLQENQVSGTEALRLRLTDSTEQNLIGLILDCLDEIGEQNQFALVKRGSTLSLAFEEFYSECRIWGEVKTHNLGLAQARLGLLAVTQSLVRSLLQDQLGIDAPLEL
;
A
#
# COMPACT_ATOMS: atom_id res chain seq x y z
N MET A 1 5.12 48.66 -20.22
CA MET A 1 5.05 47.27 -20.74
C MET A 1 4.96 46.36 -19.54
N ASP A 2 3.75 46.18 -19.03
CA ASP A 2 3.48 45.42 -17.81
C ASP A 2 3.41 43.93 -18.14
N SER A 3 4.45 43.17 -17.78
CA SER A 3 4.35 41.71 -17.79
C SER A 3 3.56 41.26 -16.57
N LYS A 4 2.27 40.98 -16.77
CA LYS A 4 1.45 40.17 -15.87
C LYS A 4 2.02 38.76 -15.80
N VAL A 5 2.98 38.54 -14.90
CA VAL A 5 3.31 37.18 -14.44
C VAL A 5 2.15 36.76 -13.54
N HIS A 6 1.22 35.98 -14.10
CA HIS A 6 0.24 35.26 -13.30
C HIS A 6 1.00 34.39 -12.29
N LYS A 7 0.94 34.80 -11.01
CA LYS A 7 1.30 33.93 -9.90
C LYS A 7 0.38 32.72 -9.99
N ASN A 8 0.91 31.59 -10.44
CA ASN A 8 0.34 30.27 -10.19
C ASN A 8 0.38 30.08 -8.68
N THR A 9 -0.69 30.46 -7.99
CA THR A 9 -0.92 30.03 -6.62
C THR A 9 -1.09 28.52 -6.69
N PHE A 10 -0.02 27.79 -6.37
CA PHE A 10 -0.10 26.35 -6.16
C PHE A 10 -1.07 26.14 -4.99
N ASN A 11 -2.30 25.75 -5.30
CA ASN A 11 -3.29 25.32 -4.32
C ASN A 11 -2.86 23.93 -3.81
N CYS A 12 -1.86 23.93 -2.93
CA CYS A 12 -1.38 22.77 -2.23
C CYS A 12 -1.95 22.77 -0.81
N ARG A 13 -2.64 21.70 -0.42
CA ARG A 13 -3.19 21.52 0.93
C ARG A 13 -2.68 20.22 1.55
N GLN A 14 -2.42 20.21 2.85
CA GLN A 14 -2.13 18.97 3.56
C GLN A 14 -3.42 18.22 3.94
N LEU A 15 -3.40 16.90 3.76
CA LEU A 15 -4.47 15.99 4.10
C LEU A 15 -3.90 14.89 5.01
N SER A 16 -4.51 14.72 6.19
CA SER A 16 -4.14 13.66 7.12
C SER A 16 -5.19 12.54 7.08
N VAL A 17 -4.74 11.34 6.73
CA VAL A 17 -5.61 10.16 6.59
C VAL A 17 -5.24 9.13 7.65
N ASN A 18 -6.21 8.72 8.45
CA ASN A 18 -6.02 7.70 9.47
C ASN A 18 -5.76 6.33 8.83
N LEU A 19 -4.67 5.68 9.24
CA LEU A 19 -4.41 4.27 8.98
C LEU A 19 -5.30 3.40 9.87
N SER A 20 -6.60 3.43 9.62
CA SER A 20 -7.50 2.51 10.32
C SER A 20 -7.24 1.08 9.83
N ASN A 21 -7.34 0.09 10.72
CA ASN A 21 -7.17 -1.33 10.41
C ASN A 21 -8.16 -1.89 9.37
N LYS A 22 -8.98 -1.07 8.69
CA LYS A 22 -10.10 -1.49 7.80
C LYS A 22 -9.89 -1.32 6.28
N SER A 23 -8.79 -0.74 5.82
CA SER A 23 -8.39 -0.75 4.39
C SER A 23 -7.02 -1.40 4.13
N ALA A 24 -6.93 -2.26 3.11
CA ALA A 24 -5.68 -2.89 2.68
C ALA A 24 -4.74 -1.91 1.98
N GLY A 25 -5.29 -1.04 1.12
CA GLY A 25 -4.53 -0.13 0.24
C GLY A 25 -4.81 1.36 0.45
N ILE A 26 -3.85 2.21 0.07
CA ILE A 26 -3.95 3.68 0.16
C ILE A 26 -5.05 4.19 -0.78
N LYS A 27 -5.26 3.53 -1.93
CA LYS A 27 -6.33 3.88 -2.87
C LYS A 27 -7.70 3.85 -2.21
N GLN A 28 -8.00 2.81 -1.43
CA GLN A 28 -9.29 2.65 -0.76
C GLN A 28 -9.48 3.73 0.33
N LEU A 29 -8.42 4.05 1.08
CA LEU A 29 -8.44 5.16 2.04
C LEU A 29 -8.76 6.49 1.39
N LEU A 30 -8.08 6.81 0.29
CA LEU A 30 -8.30 8.05 -0.45
C LEU A 30 -9.70 8.11 -1.08
N GLN A 31 -10.21 6.98 -1.59
CA GLN A 31 -11.58 6.90 -2.09
C GLN A 31 -12.61 7.18 -0.98
N GLN A 32 -12.38 6.70 0.24
CA GLN A 32 -13.25 7.01 1.39
C GLN A 32 -13.21 8.51 1.73
N GLN A 33 -12.02 9.12 1.77
CA GLN A 33 -11.88 10.56 2.04
C GLN A 33 -12.53 11.41 0.93
N LEU A 34 -12.38 11.00 -0.33
CA LEU A 34 -13.04 11.64 -1.47
C LEU A 34 -14.56 11.55 -1.36
N LEU A 35 -15.10 10.39 -0.98
CA LEU A 35 -16.53 10.22 -0.79
C LEU A 35 -17.07 11.13 0.33
N ILE A 36 -16.34 11.22 1.46
CA ILE A 36 -16.68 12.13 2.55
C ILE A 36 -16.67 13.58 2.05
N ALA A 37 -15.63 14.00 1.33
CA ALA A 37 -15.52 15.35 0.78
C ALA A 37 -16.66 15.67 -0.20
N ILE A 38 -17.02 14.73 -1.08
CA ILE A 38 -18.16 14.87 -2.00
C ILE A 38 -19.46 15.07 -1.22
N ASN A 39 -19.73 14.23 -0.21
CA ASN A 39 -20.94 14.33 0.60
C ASN A 39 -21.00 15.65 1.39
N SER A 40 -19.86 16.10 1.93
CA SER A 40 -19.76 17.35 2.68
C SER A 40 -19.80 18.60 1.80
N SER A 41 -19.52 18.49 0.51
CA SER A 41 -19.54 19.62 -0.43
C SER A 41 -20.95 20.11 -0.78
N GLY A 42 -22.00 19.45 -0.29
CA GLY A 42 -23.39 19.82 -0.55
C GLY A 42 -23.81 19.61 -2.01
N MET A 43 -22.99 18.92 -2.81
CA MET A 43 -23.37 18.49 -4.16
C MET A 43 -24.45 17.41 -4.01
N ASP A 44 -25.68 17.76 -4.36
CA ASP A 44 -26.88 16.91 -4.28
C ASP A 44 -26.80 15.79 -5.35
N ILE A 45 -25.82 14.92 -5.19
CA ILE A 45 -25.65 13.71 -5.97
C ILE A 45 -26.44 12.67 -5.20
N SER A 46 -27.43 12.04 -5.81
CA SER A 46 -28.18 10.94 -5.18
C SER A 46 -27.20 9.78 -4.88
N LEU A 47 -26.63 9.80 -3.68
CA LEU A 47 -25.52 8.96 -3.24
C LEU A 47 -26.00 7.69 -2.52
N ALA A 48 -27.32 7.52 -2.40
CA ALA A 48 -27.96 6.43 -1.68
C ALA A 48 -27.58 5.03 -2.24
N ASP A 49 -27.26 4.93 -3.53
CA ASP A 49 -26.94 3.66 -4.20
C ASP A 49 -25.45 3.24 -4.10
N LEU A 50 -24.56 4.11 -3.58
CA LEU A 50 -23.09 3.95 -3.68
C LEU A 50 -22.43 3.32 -2.45
N SER A 51 -23.19 3.12 -1.37
CA SER A 51 -22.68 2.59 -0.11
C SER A 51 -22.27 1.12 -0.19
N SER A 52 -22.77 0.34 -1.17
CA SER A 52 -22.65 -1.12 -1.15
C SER A 52 -21.91 -1.76 -2.34
N ASN A 53 -21.62 -1.03 -3.43
CA ASN A 53 -21.04 -1.61 -4.65
C ASN A 53 -19.64 -1.05 -4.98
N ALA A 54 -18.60 -1.88 -4.87
CA ALA A 54 -17.21 -1.50 -5.14
C ALA A 54 -16.98 -1.03 -6.60
N GLN A 55 -17.62 -1.67 -7.57
CA GLN A 55 -17.55 -1.31 -8.99
C GLN A 55 -18.16 0.08 -9.27
N LEU A 56 -19.28 0.42 -8.62
CA LEU A 56 -19.90 1.75 -8.77
C LEU A 56 -19.03 2.86 -8.14
N ARG A 57 -18.32 2.55 -7.04
CA ARG A 57 -17.36 3.47 -6.42
C ARG A 57 -16.16 3.75 -7.34
N GLN A 58 -15.60 2.74 -8.01
CA GLN A 58 -14.51 2.93 -8.98
C GLN A 58 -14.94 3.76 -10.20
N GLN A 59 -16.17 3.56 -10.67
CA GLN A 59 -16.71 4.34 -11.78
C GLN A 59 -16.93 5.81 -11.41
N LEU A 60 -17.34 6.09 -10.17
CA LEU A 60 -17.58 7.46 -9.73
C LEU A 60 -16.29 8.17 -9.27
N ILE A 61 -15.38 7.44 -8.62
CA ILE A 61 -14.11 7.94 -8.07
C ILE A 61 -12.95 7.24 -8.78
N PRO A 62 -12.64 7.61 -10.04
CA PRO A 62 -11.50 7.09 -10.77
C PRO A 62 -10.21 7.60 -10.13
N LEU A 63 -9.60 6.73 -9.32
CA LEU A 63 -8.34 6.97 -8.64
C LEU A 63 -7.33 5.93 -9.14
N TYR A 64 -6.12 6.35 -9.46
CA TYR A 64 -5.04 5.42 -9.85
C TYR A 64 -3.68 5.95 -9.40
N ARG A 65 -2.75 5.05 -9.09
CA ARG A 65 -1.36 5.39 -8.79
C ARG A 65 -0.61 5.68 -10.10
N LEU A 66 0.27 6.68 -10.08
CA LEU A 66 1.19 6.96 -11.18
C LEU A 66 2.45 6.11 -11.01
N SER A 67 2.73 5.19 -11.93
CA SER A 67 3.81 4.20 -11.81
C SER A 67 5.21 4.74 -12.10
N ASN A 68 5.32 5.83 -12.87
CA ASN A 68 6.61 6.32 -13.42
C ASN A 68 7.02 7.69 -12.86
N GLN A 69 6.53 8.03 -11.67
CA GLN A 69 6.85 9.29 -11.01
C GLN A 69 7.83 9.04 -9.85
N ILE A 70 8.66 10.03 -9.55
CA ILE A 70 9.48 10.00 -8.34
C ILE A 70 8.51 10.16 -7.15
N GLY A 71 8.48 9.16 -6.28
CA GLY A 71 7.58 9.10 -5.13
C GLY A 71 6.21 8.50 -5.43
N VAL A 72 5.34 8.49 -4.41
CA VAL A 72 4.03 7.85 -4.49
C VAL A 72 2.96 8.91 -4.72
N ILE A 73 2.39 8.90 -5.94
CA ILE A 73 1.34 9.85 -6.35
C ILE A 73 0.10 9.10 -6.80
N TYR A 74 -1.04 9.44 -6.20
CA TYR A 74 -2.36 9.00 -6.64
C TYR A 74 -3.05 10.14 -7.38
N ARG A 75 -3.61 9.86 -8.55
CA ARG A 75 -4.31 10.84 -9.39
C ARG A 75 -5.78 10.50 -9.51
N CYS A 76 -6.63 11.52 -9.32
CA CYS A 76 -8.08 11.40 -9.27
C CYS A 76 -8.78 12.25 -10.33
N ALA A 77 -9.70 11.64 -11.07
CA ALA A 77 -10.52 12.29 -12.11
C ALA A 77 -11.96 12.62 -11.66
N SER A 78 -12.28 12.51 -10.36
CA SER A 78 -13.67 12.71 -9.89
C SER A 78 -14.24 14.07 -10.27
N ALA A 79 -13.45 15.14 -10.12
CA ALA A 79 -13.90 16.49 -10.45
C ALA A 79 -14.23 16.65 -11.94
N LEU A 80 -13.48 15.99 -12.83
CA LEU A 80 -13.76 15.95 -14.27
C LEU A 80 -15.08 15.24 -14.57
N LYS A 81 -15.31 14.08 -13.92
CA LYS A 81 -16.56 13.32 -14.11
C LYS A 81 -17.78 14.07 -13.55
N LEU A 82 -17.63 14.72 -12.40
CA LEU A 82 -18.68 15.52 -11.79
C LEU A 82 -18.96 16.79 -12.59
N ALA A 83 -17.94 17.46 -13.12
CA ALA A 83 -18.07 18.62 -13.99
C ALA A 83 -18.94 18.32 -15.22
N ALA A 84 -18.70 17.18 -15.87
CA ALA A 84 -19.48 16.75 -17.02
C ALA A 84 -20.97 16.56 -16.68
N LYS A 85 -21.30 16.10 -15.47
CA LYS A 85 -22.68 15.89 -15.03
C LYS A 85 -23.37 17.18 -14.55
N LEU A 86 -22.64 18.03 -13.83
CA LEU A 86 -23.15 19.24 -13.19
C LEU A 86 -23.02 20.49 -14.07
N GLN A 87 -22.39 20.37 -15.25
CA GLN A 87 -22.09 21.50 -16.16
C GLN A 87 -21.28 22.63 -15.49
N LEU A 88 -20.42 22.28 -14.53
CA LEU A 88 -19.53 23.18 -13.81
C LEU A 88 -18.08 23.05 -14.31
N ARG A 89 -17.20 24.02 -13.99
CA ARG A 89 -15.78 23.89 -14.34
C ARG A 89 -15.09 22.88 -13.44
N ALA A 90 -14.36 21.93 -14.03
CA ALA A 90 -13.68 20.87 -13.29
C ALA A 90 -12.67 21.38 -12.25
N VAL A 91 -11.94 22.46 -12.57
CA VAL A 91 -10.99 23.07 -11.63
C VAL A 91 -11.69 23.70 -10.42
N GLU A 92 -12.88 24.28 -10.59
CA GLU A 92 -13.66 24.86 -9.49
C GLU A 92 -14.16 23.75 -8.57
N LEU A 93 -14.68 22.65 -9.14
CA LEU A 93 -15.07 21.47 -8.37
C LEU A 93 -13.89 20.81 -7.65
N ALA A 94 -12.74 20.70 -8.30
CA ALA A 94 -11.54 20.12 -7.69
C ALA A 94 -11.07 20.95 -6.48
N ASN A 95 -11.09 22.28 -6.59
CA ASN A 95 -10.79 23.17 -5.48
C ASN A 95 -11.84 23.07 -4.35
N GLN A 96 -13.14 22.97 -4.69
CA GLN A 96 -14.19 22.76 -3.70
C GLN A 96 -13.98 21.45 -2.93
N LEU A 97 -13.74 20.34 -3.62
CA LEU A 97 -13.43 19.05 -2.99
C LEU A 97 -12.18 19.14 -2.10
N MET A 98 -11.15 19.84 -2.57
CA MET A 98 -9.94 20.08 -1.80
C MET A 98 -10.23 20.83 -0.48
N ILE A 99 -11.15 21.80 -0.49
CA ILE A 99 -11.58 22.55 0.70
C ILE A 99 -12.46 21.68 1.62
N SER A 100 -13.29 20.81 1.03
CA SER A 100 -14.19 19.92 1.77
C SER A 100 -13.50 18.74 2.45
N PHE A 101 -12.22 18.47 2.18
CA PHE A 101 -11.49 17.44 2.90
C PHE A 101 -11.46 17.74 4.42
N PRO A 102 -11.73 16.71 5.26
CA PRO A 102 -11.73 16.89 6.70
C PRO A 102 -10.33 17.29 7.16
N ASN A 103 -10.25 18.41 7.87
CA ASN A 103 -9.03 18.84 8.54
C ASN A 103 -8.93 18.07 9.86
N ASN A 104 -8.54 16.80 9.78
CA ASN A 104 -8.40 16.01 10.98
C ASN A 104 -7.08 16.36 11.67
N ASN A 105 -7.15 17.32 12.60
CA ASN A 105 -6.10 17.57 13.58
C ASN A 105 -6.15 16.44 14.61
N TYR A 106 -5.58 15.29 14.25
CA TYR A 106 -5.44 14.16 15.17
C TYR A 106 -4.40 14.49 16.24
N ASN A 107 -4.83 15.14 17.31
CA ASN A 107 -3.99 15.45 18.47
C ASN A 107 -3.86 14.26 19.45
N SER A 108 -4.34 13.07 19.11
CA SER A 108 -4.18 11.89 19.97
C SER A 108 -2.98 11.07 19.53
N ALA A 109 -2.00 10.93 20.42
CA ALA A 109 -0.75 10.19 20.23
C ALA A 109 -0.92 8.69 19.84
N SER A 110 -2.15 8.20 19.74
CA SER A 110 -2.50 6.80 19.50
C SER A 110 -2.90 6.47 18.06
N VAL A 111 -3.11 7.46 17.17
CA VAL A 111 -3.61 7.21 15.80
C VAL A 111 -2.51 7.47 14.77
N LYS A 112 -2.03 6.42 14.10
CA LYS A 112 -1.11 6.55 12.97
C LYS A 112 -1.83 7.22 11.79
N CYS A 113 -1.25 8.29 11.27
CA CYS A 113 -1.81 9.06 10.17
C CYS A 113 -0.83 9.17 9.01
N LEU A 114 -1.34 9.07 7.78
CA LEU A 114 -0.60 9.42 6.57
C LEU A 114 -0.83 10.89 6.25
N GLU A 115 0.26 11.64 6.15
CA GLU A 115 0.24 13.00 5.64
C GLU A 115 0.45 12.99 4.12
N LEU A 116 -0.53 13.52 3.40
CA LEU A 116 -0.48 13.69 1.96
C LEU A 116 -0.56 15.16 1.61
N SER A 117 0.18 15.56 0.56
CA SER A 117 -0.06 16.84 -0.11
C SER A 117 -1.07 16.65 -1.23
N VAL A 118 -2.07 17.53 -1.28
CA VAL A 118 -3.12 17.54 -2.28
C VAL A 118 -2.89 18.72 -3.19
N GLU A 119 -2.75 18.46 -4.49
CA GLU A 119 -2.56 19.48 -5.51
C GLU A 119 -3.64 19.37 -6.58
N VAL A 120 -4.20 20.51 -6.98
CA VAL A 120 -5.18 20.61 -8.06
C VAL A 120 -4.50 21.14 -9.32
N GLU A 121 -4.56 20.37 -10.41
CA GLU A 121 -4.11 20.82 -11.73
C GLU A 121 -5.16 21.72 -12.40
N SER A 122 -4.72 22.58 -13.32
CA SER A 122 -5.60 23.50 -14.06
C SER A 122 -6.69 22.81 -14.88
N SER A 123 -6.43 21.56 -15.28
CA SER A 123 -7.37 20.67 -15.97
C SER A 123 -8.46 20.11 -15.05
N GLY A 124 -8.31 20.20 -13.72
CA GLY A 124 -9.24 19.63 -12.74
C GLY A 124 -8.85 18.23 -12.22
N TRP A 125 -7.64 17.74 -12.53
CA TRP A 125 -7.07 16.57 -11.84
C TRP A 125 -6.70 16.92 -10.40
N ILE A 126 -6.93 15.98 -9.49
CA ILE A 126 -6.48 16.08 -8.10
C ILE A 126 -5.37 15.05 -7.90
N ASN A 127 -4.18 15.50 -7.51
CA ASN A 127 -3.04 14.65 -7.18
C ASN A 127 -2.87 14.60 -5.66
N PHE A 128 -2.75 13.39 -5.13
CA PHE A 128 -2.38 13.12 -3.74
C PHE A 128 -0.96 12.58 -3.73
N LYS A 129 -0.02 13.35 -3.19
CA LYS A 129 1.38 12.94 -3.08
C LYS A 129 1.69 12.56 -1.64
N LEU A 130 2.19 11.34 -1.45
CA LEU A 130 2.65 10.85 -0.17
C LEU A 130 4.08 11.37 0.09
N SER A 131 4.34 11.91 1.27
CA SER A 131 5.69 12.31 1.67
C SER A 131 6.55 11.08 2.01
N ASP A 132 7.87 11.23 1.96
CA ASP A 132 8.82 10.19 2.39
C ASP A 132 8.55 9.75 3.85
N TRP A 133 8.21 10.70 4.71
CA TRP A 133 7.84 10.44 6.10
C TRP A 133 6.55 9.62 6.21
N ALA A 134 5.50 9.99 5.47
CA ALA A 134 4.25 9.25 5.48
C ALA A 134 4.44 7.83 4.89
N LEU A 135 5.28 7.69 3.86
CA LEU A 135 5.64 6.39 3.30
C LEU A 135 6.41 5.53 4.31
N ALA A 136 7.34 6.10 5.07
CA ALA A 136 8.05 5.39 6.14
C ALA A 136 7.10 4.90 7.24
N ILE A 137 6.15 5.73 7.67
CA ILE A 137 5.11 5.33 8.63
C ILE A 137 4.26 4.20 8.08
N TRP A 138 3.87 4.29 6.81
CA TRP A 138 3.08 3.27 6.15
C TRP A 138 3.83 1.93 6.06
N LEU A 139 5.10 1.94 5.64
CA LEU A 139 5.94 0.73 5.57
C LEU A 139 6.12 0.09 6.95
N GLN A 140 6.36 0.90 7.98
CA GLN A 140 6.46 0.43 9.36
C GLN A 140 5.13 -0.20 9.82
N ASP A 141 4.01 0.44 9.51
CA ASP A 141 2.70 -0.06 9.89
C ASP A 141 2.34 -1.38 9.19
N LEU A 142 2.70 -1.56 7.92
CA LEU A 142 2.52 -2.84 7.23
C LEU A 142 3.29 -3.98 7.87
N MET A 143 4.51 -3.74 8.37
CA MET A 143 5.29 -4.78 9.05
C MET A 143 4.67 -5.21 10.38
N GLU A 144 4.00 -4.30 11.07
CA GLU A 144 3.38 -4.55 12.37
C GLU A 144 2.01 -5.25 12.24
N ARG A 145 1.43 -5.32 11.04
CA ARG A 145 0.16 -6.00 10.77
C ARG A 145 0.37 -7.51 10.54
N PRO A 146 -0.17 -8.39 11.40
CA PRO A 146 0.08 -9.83 11.30
C PRO A 146 -0.78 -10.56 10.24
N SER A 147 -1.88 -9.95 9.77
CA SER A 147 -2.71 -10.50 8.68
C SER A 147 -3.47 -9.39 7.95
N LEU A 148 -3.72 -9.60 6.65
CA LEU A 148 -4.58 -8.73 5.82
C LEU A 148 -6.03 -9.26 5.78
N GLU A 149 -6.37 -10.25 6.62
CA GLU A 149 -7.63 -10.99 6.64
C GLU A 149 -8.88 -10.11 6.85
N GLU A 150 -8.75 -8.95 7.50
CA GLU A 150 -9.86 -8.05 7.81
C GLU A 150 -10.37 -7.26 6.58
N TYR A 151 -9.68 -7.31 5.44
CA TYR A 151 -9.98 -6.46 4.28
C TYR A 151 -10.96 -7.06 3.26
N GLY A 152 -11.35 -8.33 3.41
CA GLY A 152 -12.20 -9.02 2.44
C GLY A 152 -13.23 -10.01 3.00
N SER A 153 -13.17 -10.36 4.27
CA SER A 153 -13.95 -11.49 4.80
C SER A 153 -15.35 -11.10 5.30
N LYS A 154 -16.31 -10.97 4.38
CA LYS A 154 -17.70 -11.37 4.66
C LYS A 154 -17.96 -12.74 4.04
N GLY A 155 -17.74 -13.79 4.84
CA GLY A 155 -18.02 -15.22 4.55
C GLY A 155 -16.94 -15.85 3.67
N ILE A 156 -16.24 -16.91 4.07
CA ILE A 156 -16.77 -18.23 4.46
C ILE A 156 -16.06 -18.72 5.72
N LEU A 157 -16.67 -18.49 6.89
CA LEU A 157 -16.39 -19.30 8.07
C LEU A 157 -17.20 -20.58 7.93
N VAL A 158 -16.60 -21.66 7.43
CA VAL A 158 -17.10 -23.01 7.73
C VAL A 158 -16.86 -23.23 9.22
N LYS A 159 -17.81 -22.80 10.06
CA LYS A 159 -17.88 -23.26 11.44
C LYS A 159 -18.20 -24.76 11.38
N GLY A 160 -17.18 -25.58 11.64
CA GLY A 160 -17.36 -27.00 11.88
C GLY A 160 -18.39 -27.20 12.99
N LYS A 161 -19.51 -27.84 12.64
CA LYS A 161 -20.27 -28.62 13.60
C LYS A 161 -19.66 -30.01 13.60
N GLU A 162 -19.11 -30.39 14.75
CA GLU A 162 -18.76 -31.77 15.05
C GLU A 162 -20.02 -32.64 14.91
N GLY A 163 -19.94 -33.70 14.09
CA GLY A 163 -20.98 -34.70 13.96
C GLY A 163 -21.05 -35.39 12.59
N SER A 164 -20.49 -36.61 12.54
CA SER A 164 -20.80 -37.70 11.60
C SER A 164 -20.31 -37.65 10.14
N SER A 165 -19.32 -38.54 9.91
CA SER A 165 -19.22 -39.55 8.84
C SER A 165 -19.13 -39.15 7.35
N ILE A 166 -17.94 -39.47 6.81
CA ILE A 166 -17.67 -40.15 5.52
C ILE A 166 -18.01 -39.37 4.24
N GLY A 167 -16.95 -38.89 3.57
CA GLY A 167 -16.91 -38.73 2.13
C GLY A 167 -17.41 -37.40 1.57
N ALA A 168 -16.76 -36.28 1.90
CA ALA A 168 -16.86 -35.07 1.11
C ALA A 168 -15.47 -34.46 0.94
N ASN A 169 -14.97 -34.46 -0.29
CA ASN A 169 -13.79 -33.69 -0.67
C ASN A 169 -14.01 -32.23 -0.21
N PRO A 170 -13.00 -31.57 0.38
CA PRO A 170 -13.09 -30.13 0.58
C PRO A 170 -13.25 -29.52 -0.82
N CYS A 171 -14.41 -28.91 -1.09
CA CYS A 171 -14.61 -28.17 -2.32
C CYS A 171 -13.60 -27.02 -2.34
N ILE A 172 -12.49 -27.28 -3.01
CA ILE A 172 -11.58 -26.28 -3.53
C ILE A 172 -12.47 -25.28 -4.27
N PRO A 173 -12.36 -23.98 -3.98
CA PRO A 173 -13.17 -23.03 -4.69
C PRO A 173 -12.91 -23.11 -6.20
N GLN A 174 -13.99 -23.10 -7.00
CA GLN A 174 -13.99 -23.30 -8.46
C GLN A 174 -13.15 -22.28 -9.28
N TYR A 175 -12.41 -21.39 -8.62
CA TYR A 175 -11.51 -20.39 -9.21
C TYR A 175 -10.02 -20.80 -9.20
N LEU A 176 -9.63 -21.83 -8.46
CA LEU A 176 -8.26 -22.36 -8.47
C LEU A 176 -7.89 -23.08 -9.78
N ASP A 177 -8.87 -23.47 -10.59
CA ASP A 177 -8.64 -24.17 -11.87
C ASP A 177 -7.97 -23.28 -12.95
N ASN A 178 -7.93 -21.95 -12.76
CA ASN A 178 -7.31 -20.99 -13.68
C ASN A 178 -5.95 -20.45 -13.19
N TRP A 179 -5.44 -20.92 -12.06
CA TRP A 179 -4.19 -20.43 -11.51
C TRP A 179 -3.00 -21.15 -12.16
N ASP A 180 -2.08 -20.39 -12.77
CA ASP A 180 -0.85 -20.95 -13.34
C ASP A 180 0.02 -21.53 -12.21
N PRO A 181 0.28 -22.85 -12.20
CA PRO A 181 1.11 -23.49 -11.18
C PRO A 181 2.49 -22.83 -11.02
N ASN A 182 3.02 -22.24 -12.10
CA ASN A 182 4.29 -21.52 -12.04
C ASN A 182 4.19 -20.26 -11.19
N THR A 183 3.08 -19.52 -11.25
CA THR A 183 2.90 -18.29 -10.47
C THR A 183 2.76 -18.60 -8.98
N SER A 184 2.09 -19.71 -8.61
CA SER A 184 2.02 -20.13 -7.20
C SER A 184 3.40 -20.50 -6.68
N PHE A 185 4.15 -21.28 -7.46
CA PHE A 185 5.50 -21.68 -7.07
C PHE A 185 6.43 -20.48 -6.95
N GLN A 186 6.36 -19.52 -7.88
CA GLN A 186 7.11 -18.25 -7.81
C GLN A 186 6.82 -17.48 -6.52
N LEU A 187 5.55 -17.33 -6.15
CA LEU A 187 5.16 -16.63 -4.92
C LEU A 187 5.58 -17.40 -3.67
N GLN A 188 5.46 -18.72 -3.65
CA GLN A 188 5.94 -19.55 -2.54
C GLN A 188 7.47 -19.44 -2.39
N TYR A 189 8.20 -19.50 -3.50
CA TYR A 189 9.65 -19.32 -3.54
C TYR A 189 10.06 -17.93 -3.05
N LEU A 190 9.38 -16.88 -3.53
CA LEU A 190 9.57 -15.51 -3.08
C LEU A 190 9.40 -15.41 -1.56
N HIS A 191 8.31 -15.98 -1.02
CA HIS A 191 8.05 -16.00 0.42
C HIS A 191 9.18 -16.71 1.20
N ALA A 192 9.50 -17.95 0.82
CA ALA A 192 10.54 -18.75 1.46
C ALA A 192 11.92 -18.08 1.39
N ARG A 193 12.21 -17.39 0.27
CA ARG A 193 13.44 -16.62 0.09
C ARG A 193 13.47 -15.43 1.04
N CYS A 194 12.42 -14.62 1.12
CA CYS A 194 12.34 -13.55 2.12
C CYS A 194 12.54 -14.09 3.55
N CYS A 195 11.91 -15.20 3.90
CA CYS A 195 12.07 -15.84 5.21
C CYS A 195 13.52 -16.25 5.48
N SER A 196 14.19 -16.84 4.49
CA SER A 196 15.58 -17.27 4.61
C SER A 196 16.55 -16.10 4.76
N LEU A 197 16.34 -15.02 4.01
CA LEU A 197 17.16 -13.82 4.09
C LEU A 197 17.01 -13.07 5.42
N LEU A 198 15.79 -12.98 5.94
CA LEU A 198 15.52 -12.40 7.26
C LEU A 198 16.20 -13.21 8.37
N ARG A 199 16.15 -14.55 8.30
CA ARG A 199 16.86 -15.41 9.25
C ARG A 199 18.38 -15.26 9.16
N LEU A 200 18.93 -15.17 7.96
CA LEU A 200 20.35 -14.88 7.76
C LEU A 200 20.73 -13.53 8.38
N ALA A 201 19.92 -12.49 8.17
CA ALA A 201 20.16 -11.18 8.75
C ALA A 201 20.12 -11.19 10.29
N HIS A 202 19.22 -11.98 10.87
CA HIS A 202 19.17 -12.20 12.31
C HIS A 202 20.44 -12.89 12.84
N GLN A 203 20.86 -13.98 12.22
CA GLN A 203 22.10 -14.69 12.57
C GLN A 203 23.33 -13.79 12.46
N GLN A 204 23.31 -12.86 11.52
CA GLN A 204 24.38 -11.89 11.29
C GLN A 204 24.33 -10.63 12.17
N GLY A 205 23.35 -10.53 13.07
CA GLY A 205 23.18 -9.40 14.00
C GLY A 205 22.75 -8.09 13.35
N LEU A 206 22.18 -8.13 12.14
CA LEU A 206 21.65 -6.94 11.46
C LEU A 206 20.30 -6.50 12.03
N ILE A 207 19.50 -7.49 12.44
CA ILE A 207 18.15 -7.34 12.98
C ILE A 207 17.90 -8.39 14.06
N THR A 208 16.92 -8.15 14.93
CA THR A 208 16.42 -9.12 15.90
C THR A 208 15.04 -9.58 15.47
N LEU A 209 14.84 -10.89 15.28
CA LEU A 209 13.52 -11.46 14.99
C LEU A 209 12.83 -11.94 16.27
N LYS A 210 11.50 -11.86 16.30
CA LYS A 210 10.68 -12.48 17.34
C LYS A 210 10.91 -13.98 17.34
N LYS A 211 11.05 -14.56 18.55
CA LYS A 211 11.20 -16.01 18.72
C LYS A 211 10.06 -16.72 18.00
N PHE A 212 10.46 -17.67 17.17
CA PHE A 212 9.60 -18.38 16.25
C PHE A 212 8.60 -19.26 17.01
N ASP A 213 7.33 -19.21 16.61
CA ASP A 213 6.32 -20.20 16.94
C ASP A 213 5.81 -20.80 15.63
N PHE A 214 5.77 -22.13 15.52
CA PHE A 214 5.33 -22.88 14.32
C PHE A 214 3.89 -22.51 13.89
N LYS A 215 3.15 -21.81 14.75
CA LYS A 215 1.78 -21.34 14.51
C LYS A 215 1.69 -20.06 13.69
N THR A 216 2.76 -19.28 13.56
CA THR A 216 2.75 -18.01 12.81
C THR A 216 3.84 -18.02 11.74
N PRO A 217 3.51 -18.24 10.45
CA PRO A 217 4.49 -18.30 9.36
C PRO A 217 4.98 -16.90 8.93
N GLN A 218 5.15 -15.98 9.87
CA GLN A 218 5.63 -14.62 9.62
C GLN A 218 6.80 -14.31 10.55
N LEU A 219 7.89 -13.81 9.95
CA LEU A 219 9.06 -13.37 10.70
C LEU A 219 8.90 -11.89 11.02
N GLN A 220 8.71 -11.58 12.30
CA GLN A 220 8.54 -10.20 12.76
C GLN A 220 9.88 -9.65 13.26
N ILE A 221 10.28 -8.50 12.70
CA ILE A 221 11.44 -7.75 13.18
C ILE A 221 11.07 -7.02 14.47
N ILE A 222 11.80 -7.30 15.56
CA ILE A 222 11.69 -6.61 16.85
C ILE A 222 12.68 -5.45 16.92
N GLU A 223 13.89 -5.63 16.39
CA GLU A 223 14.89 -4.57 16.37
C GLU A 223 15.58 -4.51 14.99
N PRO A 224 15.82 -3.31 14.45
CA PRO A 224 15.45 -2.00 15.02
C PRO A 224 13.93 -1.76 14.95
N ASN A 225 13.39 -1.02 15.93
CA ASN A 225 12.00 -0.59 15.94
C ASN A 225 11.92 0.90 16.34
N PRO A 226 11.52 1.82 15.42
CA PRO A 226 11.15 1.54 14.03
C PRO A 226 12.37 1.14 13.18
N ILE A 227 12.11 0.53 12.01
CA ILE A 227 13.15 0.37 10.99
C ILE A 227 13.64 1.78 10.58
N PRO A 228 14.96 1.98 10.37
CA PRO A 228 15.52 3.28 10.00
C PRO A 228 15.22 3.63 8.53
N TRP A 229 13.95 3.76 8.16
CA TRP A 229 13.50 4.09 6.80
C TRP A 229 14.00 5.43 6.30
N LEU A 230 14.19 6.38 7.21
CA LEU A 230 14.53 7.77 6.91
C LEU A 230 16.01 8.05 7.20
N GLN A 231 16.59 8.94 6.41
CA GLN A 231 17.87 9.57 6.67
C GLN A 231 17.70 11.09 6.70
N GLU A 232 18.45 11.72 7.60
CA GLU A 232 18.58 13.17 7.61
C GLU A 232 19.39 13.59 6.40
N ASN A 233 18.84 14.52 5.61
CA ASN A 233 19.57 15.12 4.51
C ASN A 233 19.91 16.56 4.86
N GLN A 234 21.18 16.85 5.09
CA GLN A 234 21.69 18.20 5.30
C GLN A 234 21.92 18.88 3.94
N VAL A 235 20.86 19.10 3.16
CA VAL A 235 20.97 19.90 1.93
C VAL A 235 20.29 21.25 2.18
N SER A 236 21.12 22.29 2.27
CA SER A 236 20.74 23.70 2.23
C SER A 236 19.79 24.17 3.34
N GLY A 237 20.21 24.03 4.61
CA GLY A 237 19.62 24.73 5.76
C GLY A 237 18.18 24.35 6.13
N THR A 238 17.59 23.37 5.45
CA THR A 238 16.28 22.81 5.75
C THR A 238 16.47 21.33 6.04
N GLU A 239 16.33 20.92 7.30
CA GLU A 239 16.37 19.52 7.71
C GLU A 239 15.19 18.78 7.07
N ALA A 240 15.42 18.14 5.92
CA ALA A 240 14.42 17.33 5.25
C ALA A 240 14.76 15.85 5.45
N LEU A 241 13.88 15.13 6.14
CA LEU A 241 13.93 13.67 6.21
C LEU A 241 13.64 13.11 4.82
N ARG A 242 14.54 12.28 4.31
CA ARG A 242 14.35 11.55 3.04
C ARG A 242 14.32 10.06 3.27
N LEU A 243 13.57 9.36 2.44
CA LEU A 243 13.60 7.90 2.42
C LEU A 243 15.01 7.41 2.05
N ARG A 244 15.54 6.40 2.75
CA ARG A 244 16.83 5.78 2.44
C ARG A 244 16.79 4.96 1.16
N LEU A 245 15.64 4.33 0.93
CA LEU A 245 15.38 3.49 -0.24
C LEU A 245 15.18 4.41 -1.44
N THR A 246 16.23 4.71 -2.19
CA THR A 246 16.20 5.68 -3.30
C THR A 246 16.56 5.04 -4.64
N ASP A 247 17.02 3.80 -4.63
CA ASP A 247 17.30 3.07 -5.85
C ASP A 247 16.02 2.83 -6.65
N SER A 248 16.12 2.86 -7.98
CA SER A 248 14.96 2.66 -8.86
C SER A 248 14.29 1.30 -8.65
N THR A 249 15.06 0.25 -8.35
CA THR A 249 14.54 -1.10 -8.09
C THR A 249 13.83 -1.19 -6.73
N GLU A 250 14.33 -0.50 -5.70
CA GLU A 250 13.66 -0.36 -4.41
C GLU A 250 12.32 0.35 -4.55
N GLN A 251 12.32 1.47 -5.27
CA GLN A 251 11.12 2.28 -5.53
C GLN A 251 10.09 1.51 -6.38
N ASN A 252 10.56 0.73 -7.37
CA ASN A 252 9.71 -0.15 -8.15
C ASN A 252 9.04 -1.22 -7.26
N LEU A 253 9.81 -1.87 -6.39
CA LEU A 253 9.28 -2.88 -5.46
C LEU A 253 8.25 -2.26 -4.51
N ILE A 254 8.52 -1.09 -3.93
CA ILE A 254 7.54 -0.34 -3.10
C ILE A 254 6.27 -0.04 -3.90
N GLY A 255 6.41 0.43 -5.14
CA GLY A 255 5.28 0.70 -6.03
C GLY A 255 4.41 -0.52 -6.31
N LEU A 256 5.02 -1.69 -6.51
CA LEU A 256 4.31 -2.95 -6.73
C LEU A 256 3.64 -3.48 -5.46
N ILE A 257 4.27 -3.31 -4.28
CA ILE A 257 3.65 -3.62 -2.99
C ILE A 257 2.37 -2.77 -2.82
N LEU A 258 2.45 -1.46 -3.08
CA LEU A 258 1.29 -0.56 -3.05
C LEU A 258 0.19 -1.01 -4.00
N ASP A 259 0.55 -1.31 -5.24
CA ASP A 259 -0.39 -1.76 -6.25
C ASP A 259 -1.08 -3.08 -5.87
N CYS A 260 -0.34 -4.05 -5.32
CA CYS A 260 -0.91 -5.31 -4.82
C CYS A 260 -1.93 -5.05 -3.70
N LEU A 261 -1.59 -4.20 -2.74
CA LEU A 261 -2.48 -3.86 -1.63
C LEU A 261 -3.75 -3.13 -2.09
N ASP A 262 -3.61 -2.27 -3.11
CA ASP A 262 -4.75 -1.61 -3.74
C ASP A 262 -5.65 -2.63 -4.45
N GLU A 263 -5.11 -3.62 -5.18
CA GLU A 263 -5.93 -4.69 -5.80
C GLU A 263 -6.62 -5.60 -4.78
N ILE A 264 -5.95 -5.90 -3.65
CA ILE A 264 -6.58 -6.65 -2.53
C ILE A 264 -7.81 -5.90 -2.04
N GLY A 265 -7.70 -4.58 -1.86
CA GLY A 265 -8.84 -3.73 -1.46
C GLY A 265 -9.96 -3.69 -2.51
N GLU A 266 -9.65 -3.96 -3.78
CA GLU A 266 -10.61 -4.02 -4.89
C GLU A 266 -11.19 -5.41 -5.16
N GLN A 267 -10.73 -6.43 -4.41
CA GLN A 267 -11.14 -7.83 -4.55
C GLN A 267 -10.96 -8.37 -5.99
N ASN A 268 -9.97 -7.84 -6.71
CA ASN A 268 -9.71 -8.19 -8.10
C ASN A 268 -8.66 -9.32 -8.19
N GLN A 269 -9.12 -10.57 -8.00
CA GLN A 269 -8.23 -11.73 -7.98
C GLN A 269 -7.43 -11.91 -9.28
N PHE A 270 -8.02 -11.64 -10.45
CA PHE A 270 -7.31 -11.78 -11.73
C PHE A 270 -6.13 -10.81 -11.85
N ALA A 271 -6.35 -9.53 -11.52
CA ALA A 271 -5.26 -8.55 -11.51
C ALA A 271 -4.23 -8.88 -10.43
N LEU A 272 -4.66 -9.43 -9.29
CA LEU A 272 -3.80 -9.84 -8.20
C LEU A 272 -2.80 -10.92 -8.63
N VAL A 273 -3.23 -11.92 -9.41
CA VAL A 273 -2.34 -12.97 -9.97
C VAL A 273 -1.22 -12.34 -10.77
N LYS A 274 -1.61 -11.48 -11.73
CA LYS A 274 -0.67 -10.82 -12.63
C LYS A 274 0.31 -9.96 -11.85
N ARG A 275 -0.18 -9.21 -10.86
CA ARG A 275 0.68 -8.39 -9.99
C ARG A 275 1.58 -9.22 -9.09
N GLY A 276 1.14 -10.39 -8.62
CA GLY A 276 1.99 -11.32 -7.86
C GLY A 276 3.18 -11.83 -8.68
N SER A 277 2.97 -12.16 -9.95
CA SER A 277 4.06 -12.53 -10.85
C SER A 277 5.02 -11.35 -11.09
N THR A 278 4.50 -10.15 -11.38
CA THR A 278 5.33 -8.94 -11.52
C THR A 278 6.10 -8.60 -10.24
N LEU A 279 5.49 -8.77 -9.07
CA LEU A 279 6.11 -8.57 -7.76
C LEU A 279 7.31 -9.50 -7.56
N SER A 280 7.18 -10.76 -8.00
CA SER A 280 8.26 -11.75 -7.92
C SER A 280 9.46 -11.35 -8.77
N LEU A 281 9.23 -10.90 -10.00
CA LEU A 281 10.30 -10.43 -10.89
C LEU A 281 10.97 -9.17 -10.33
N ALA A 282 10.19 -8.19 -9.87
CA ALA A 282 10.73 -6.96 -9.29
C ALA A 282 11.52 -7.22 -8.00
N PHE A 283 11.13 -8.23 -7.22
CA PHE A 283 11.91 -8.67 -6.09
C PHE A 283 13.27 -9.24 -6.51
N GLU A 284 13.33 -10.06 -7.56
CA GLU A 284 14.59 -10.61 -8.05
C GLU A 284 15.52 -9.50 -8.55
N GLU A 285 14.99 -8.53 -9.29
CA GLU A 285 15.72 -7.34 -9.72
C GLU A 285 16.26 -6.56 -8.52
N PHE A 286 15.39 -6.21 -7.56
CA PHE A 286 15.77 -5.57 -6.31
C PHE A 286 16.87 -6.35 -5.59
N TYR A 287 16.72 -7.66 -5.44
CA TYR A 287 17.68 -8.49 -4.72
C TYR A 287 19.05 -8.55 -5.41
N SER A 288 19.06 -8.55 -6.74
CA SER A 288 20.28 -8.61 -7.54
C SER A 288 21.05 -7.29 -7.54
N GLU A 289 20.34 -6.16 -7.62
CA GLU A 289 20.95 -4.83 -7.74
C GLU A 289 21.22 -4.18 -6.36
N CYS A 290 20.36 -4.43 -5.36
CA CYS A 290 20.45 -3.79 -4.05
C CYS A 290 21.18 -4.68 -3.03
N ARG A 291 22.49 -4.46 -2.88
CA ARG A 291 23.32 -5.16 -1.88
C ARG A 291 22.83 -4.91 -0.45
N ILE A 292 22.46 -5.98 0.27
CA ILE A 292 22.13 -5.92 1.71
C ILE A 292 23.36 -6.23 2.57
N TRP A 293 24.20 -7.16 2.11
CA TRP A 293 25.40 -7.62 2.81
C TRP A 293 26.68 -6.95 2.32
N GLY A 294 27.81 -7.38 2.89
CA GLY A 294 29.14 -6.88 2.53
C GLY A 294 29.33 -5.44 3.01
N GLU A 295 29.81 -4.57 2.11
CA GLU A 295 30.16 -3.18 2.43
C GLU A 295 28.98 -2.35 2.94
N VAL A 296 27.75 -2.64 2.51
CA VAL A 296 26.56 -1.91 2.96
C VAL A 296 26.29 -2.19 4.43
N LYS A 297 26.43 -3.45 4.87
CA LYS A 297 26.31 -3.83 6.28
C LYS A 297 27.33 -3.09 7.16
N THR A 298 28.56 -2.89 6.69
CA THR A 298 29.64 -2.29 7.49
C THR A 298 29.62 -0.77 7.49
N HIS A 299 29.31 -0.15 6.35
CA HIS A 299 29.39 1.31 6.17
C HIS A 299 28.04 2.01 6.24
N ASN A 300 26.93 1.32 5.97
CA ASN A 300 25.58 1.91 5.96
C ASN A 300 24.54 0.94 6.52
N LEU A 301 24.69 0.63 7.81
CA LEU A 301 23.81 -0.27 8.54
C LEU A 301 22.33 0.15 8.43
N GLY A 302 22.04 1.45 8.48
CA GLY A 302 20.67 1.96 8.35
C GLY A 302 20.03 1.63 7.00
N LEU A 303 20.78 1.74 5.89
CA LEU A 303 20.29 1.31 4.57
C LEU A 303 20.09 -0.20 4.50
N ALA A 304 21.03 -0.99 5.03
CA ALA A 304 20.87 -2.45 5.09
C ALA A 304 19.60 -2.83 5.86
N GLN A 305 19.35 -2.21 7.01
CA GLN A 305 18.15 -2.42 7.82
C GLN A 305 16.88 -1.96 7.12
N ALA A 306 16.89 -0.83 6.38
CA ALA A 306 15.75 -0.40 5.58
C ALA A 306 15.41 -1.40 4.46
N ARG A 307 16.43 -1.96 3.78
CA ARG A 307 16.24 -3.02 2.77
C ARG A 307 15.69 -4.31 3.39
N LEU A 308 16.15 -4.68 4.59
CA LEU A 308 15.59 -5.81 5.34
C LEU A 308 14.14 -5.55 5.79
N GLY A 309 13.80 -4.32 6.14
CA GLY A 309 12.41 -3.91 6.35
C GLY A 309 11.57 -4.14 5.10
N LEU A 310 12.08 -3.77 3.92
CA LEU A 310 11.37 -4.00 2.65
C LEU A 310 11.18 -5.51 2.36
N LEU A 311 12.15 -6.36 2.72
CA LEU A 311 11.98 -7.82 2.69
C LEU A 311 10.83 -8.27 3.63
N ALA A 312 10.75 -7.72 4.84
CA ALA A 312 9.71 -8.07 5.81
C ALA A 312 8.31 -7.61 5.37
N VAL A 313 8.19 -6.43 4.75
CA VAL A 313 6.94 -5.97 4.12
C VAL A 313 6.53 -6.92 2.99
N THR A 314 7.49 -7.27 2.12
CA THR A 314 7.24 -8.20 1.00
C THR A 314 6.81 -9.58 1.50
N GLN A 315 7.49 -10.12 2.52
CA GLN A 315 7.16 -11.39 3.16
C GLN A 315 5.72 -11.40 3.68
N SER A 316 5.34 -10.34 4.42
CA SER A 316 3.99 -10.19 4.98
C SER A 316 2.93 -10.12 3.88
N LEU A 317 3.16 -9.31 2.83
CA LEU A 317 2.25 -9.21 1.70
C LEU A 317 2.09 -10.56 0.99
N VAL A 318 3.18 -11.22 0.63
CA VAL A 318 3.15 -12.47 -0.13
C VAL A 318 2.51 -13.59 0.68
N ARG A 319 2.75 -13.64 2.00
CA ARG A 319 2.03 -14.55 2.91
C ARG A 319 0.52 -14.33 2.81
N SER A 320 0.07 -13.08 2.90
CA SER A 320 -1.35 -12.75 2.80
C SER A 320 -1.92 -13.03 1.39
N LEU A 321 -1.15 -12.84 0.33
CA LEU A 321 -1.56 -13.24 -1.02
C LEU A 321 -1.77 -14.76 -1.10
N LEU A 322 -0.80 -15.54 -0.63
CA LEU A 322 -0.87 -17.01 -0.67
C LEU A 322 -1.99 -17.54 0.24
N GLN A 323 -1.97 -17.19 1.52
CA GLN A 323 -2.87 -17.79 2.52
C GLN A 323 -4.25 -17.13 2.54
N ASP A 324 -4.31 -15.80 2.65
CA ASP A 324 -5.57 -15.08 2.89
C ASP A 324 -6.38 -14.93 1.59
N GLN A 325 -5.72 -14.73 0.44
CA GLN A 325 -6.40 -14.50 -0.84
C GLN A 325 -6.55 -15.77 -1.69
N LEU A 326 -5.57 -16.69 -1.65
CA LEU A 326 -5.54 -17.86 -2.54
C LEU A 326 -5.76 -19.20 -1.82
N GLY A 327 -5.67 -19.24 -0.49
CA GLY A 327 -5.75 -20.49 0.28
C GLY A 327 -4.59 -21.46 0.01
N ILE A 328 -3.45 -20.95 -0.45
CA ILE A 328 -2.21 -21.69 -0.71
C ILE A 328 -1.26 -21.52 0.46
N ASP A 329 -0.56 -22.59 0.83
CA ASP A 329 0.44 -22.51 1.90
C ASP A 329 1.61 -21.60 1.52
N ALA A 330 2.03 -20.78 2.50
CA ALA A 330 3.22 -19.93 2.42
C ALA A 330 4.38 -20.61 3.17
N PRO A 331 5.21 -21.42 2.49
CA PRO A 331 6.27 -22.17 3.14
C PRO A 331 7.38 -21.24 3.65
N LEU A 332 7.98 -21.59 4.78
CA LEU A 332 9.11 -20.86 5.35
C LEU A 332 10.43 -21.19 4.63
N GLU A 333 10.49 -22.35 4.01
CA GLU A 333 11.62 -22.93 3.29
C GLU A 333 11.10 -23.74 2.10
N LEU A 334 11.83 -23.70 0.99
CA LEU A 334 11.57 -24.47 -0.22
C LEU A 334 12.85 -25.11 -0.74
#